data_AF-A0A2C5Z6V8-F1
#
_entry.id   AF-A0A2C5Z6V8-F1
#
_cell.length_a   1.000
_cell.length_b   1.000
_cell.length_c   1.000
_cell.angle_alpha   90.00
_cell.angle_beta   90.00
_cell.angle_gamma   90.00
#
_symmetry.space_group_name_H-M   'P 1'
#
loop_
_entity.id
_entity.type
_entity.pdbx_description
1 polymer ?
#
loop_
_entity_poly.entity_id
_entity_poly.type
_entity_poly.pdbx_seq_one_letter_code
_entity_poly.pdbx_strand_id
1 'polypeptide(L)'
;MAPIHRLAGQAAKHLCLRPKTTTVAAPLAAAAAAAAAAPPCLATRPLSTSKLHRYADVDSTPTRIVPADGTPDDIYGAARQLPAATKKTQSENSVEHRKVRHYTVNFGPQHPAAHGVLRLILELSGEEIVRADPHVGLLHRGTEKLIEYKTYLQALPYFDRLDYVSMMTNEQCFSLAVEKLLNIEIPERAKYIRTLFGEITRVLNHLMSVLSHAMDVGALTPFLWGFEEREKLMEFYERVSGARLHAAYVRPGGVHQDIPVGLLDDIYQWATQFGDRIDETEEMLTDNRIWIERLRGVGVVSAAEALNLSFTGVMLRGSGVPWDIRKSQPYDAYDKVEFDVPVGKFGDCYDRYLCRMEEFRQSLRIIHQCLNQMPAGPVRVEDYKVSPPPRAAMKENMEALIHHFLLYTKGYAVPPGETYSVIEAPKGEMGVYLVSDGSERPYRCHIRAPGFAHLSGFDHISRGHLLADAVAVIGTMDLVFGEVDR
;
A
#
# COMPACT_ATOMS: atom_id res chain seq x y z
N MET A 1 -6.09 -64.68 7.66
CA MET A 1 -7.28 -65.19 6.95
C MET A 1 -8.41 -64.19 7.14
N ALA A 2 -8.87 -63.58 6.04
CA ALA A 2 -10.10 -62.79 5.98
C ALA A 2 -11.34 -63.73 6.13
N PRO A 3 -12.59 -63.25 6.26
CA PRO A 3 -13.24 -62.52 5.17
C PRO A 3 -14.21 -61.38 5.55
N ILE A 4 -14.27 -60.47 4.59
CA ILE A 4 -15.31 -59.52 4.25
C ILE A 4 -16.65 -60.23 4.02
N HIS A 5 -17.78 -59.63 4.42
CA HIS A 5 -19.02 -59.71 3.62
C HIS A 5 -19.87 -58.43 3.73
N ARG A 6 -20.00 -57.76 2.58
CA ARG A 6 -21.08 -56.82 2.24
C ARG A 6 -22.43 -57.55 2.30
N LEU A 7 -23.48 -56.84 2.68
CA LEU A 7 -24.81 -56.98 2.06
C LEU A 7 -25.52 -55.63 2.02
N ALA A 8 -25.99 -55.31 0.81
CA ALA A 8 -26.70 -54.10 0.43
C ALA A 8 -28.18 -54.45 0.12
N GLY A 9 -29.04 -53.43 0.11
CA GLY A 9 -30.41 -53.44 -0.45
C GLY A 9 -31.50 -53.36 0.62
N GLN A 10 -32.61 -52.63 0.47
CA GLN A 10 -33.38 -52.18 -0.69
C GLN A 10 -34.23 -50.94 -0.28
N ALA A 11 -34.24 -49.83 -1.03
CA ALA A 11 -35.24 -49.39 -2.05
C ALA A 11 -36.66 -49.08 -1.48
N ALA A 12 -37.31 -47.94 -1.79
CA ALA A 12 -37.83 -47.52 -3.10
C ALA A 12 -37.99 -45.97 -3.15
N LYS A 13 -37.51 -45.25 -4.17
CA LYS A 13 -37.98 -45.07 -5.56
C LYS A 13 -39.33 -44.34 -5.70
N HIS A 14 -39.27 -43.13 -6.28
CA HIS A 14 -40.25 -42.70 -7.27
C HIS A 14 -39.54 -42.43 -8.61
N LEU A 15 -39.90 -43.26 -9.59
CA LEU A 15 -39.70 -43.09 -11.04
C LEU A 15 -40.57 -41.90 -11.52
N CYS A 16 -40.25 -41.19 -12.60
CA CYS A 16 -40.37 -41.63 -14.00
C CYS A 16 -39.44 -40.78 -14.90
N LEU A 17 -38.45 -41.40 -15.55
CA LEU A 17 -38.46 -41.88 -16.95
C LEU A 17 -38.25 -40.80 -18.02
N ARG A 18 -37.01 -40.76 -18.53
CA ARG A 18 -36.61 -40.27 -19.87
C ARG A 18 -37.30 -41.07 -20.98
N PRO A 19 -37.26 -40.59 -22.23
CA PRO A 19 -36.28 -41.15 -23.19
C PRO A 19 -35.72 -40.03 -24.12
N LYS A 20 -34.61 -40.13 -24.87
CA LYS A 20 -33.63 -41.17 -25.19
C LYS A 20 -32.53 -40.44 -26.01
N THR A 21 -31.25 -40.56 -25.62
CA THR A 21 -30.17 -41.33 -26.29
C THR A 21 -29.55 -40.61 -27.50
N THR A 22 -28.27 -40.22 -27.42
CA THR A 22 -27.05 -40.96 -27.88
C THR A 22 -26.52 -40.29 -29.16
N THR A 23 -25.24 -40.07 -29.43
CA THR A 23 -24.01 -40.79 -29.04
C THR A 23 -22.78 -40.04 -29.59
N VAL A 24 -21.63 -40.19 -28.88
CA VAL A 24 -20.23 -40.26 -29.39
C VAL A 24 -19.62 -38.92 -29.86
N ALA A 25 -18.81 -38.22 -29.06
CA ALA A 25 -17.39 -38.44 -28.73
C ALA A 25 -16.40 -38.04 -29.86
N ALA A 26 -15.79 -36.84 -29.68
CA ALA A 26 -14.36 -36.47 -29.73
C ALA A 26 -13.41 -36.99 -30.85
N PRO A 27 -12.21 -36.40 -31.06
CA PRO A 27 -11.84 -34.97 -31.11
C PRO A 27 -10.77 -34.68 -32.23
N LEU A 28 -10.21 -33.46 -32.22
CA LEU A 28 -8.85 -33.05 -32.65
C LEU A 28 -8.49 -32.90 -34.14
N ALA A 29 -8.14 -31.64 -34.45
CA ALA A 29 -6.84 -31.17 -34.97
C ALA A 29 -6.49 -31.21 -36.47
N ALA A 30 -6.13 -29.99 -36.91
CA ALA A 30 -4.94 -29.62 -37.69
C ALA A 30 -4.98 -29.60 -39.23
N ALA A 31 -4.49 -28.45 -39.73
CA ALA A 31 -3.78 -28.25 -40.99
C ALA A 31 -4.62 -28.39 -42.29
N ALA A 32 -4.40 -27.65 -43.37
CA ALA A 32 -3.59 -26.50 -43.71
C ALA A 32 -4.01 -26.12 -45.16
N ALA A 33 -3.54 -24.96 -45.62
CA ALA A 33 -3.29 -24.63 -47.02
C ALA A 33 -4.49 -24.33 -47.95
N ALA A 34 -4.66 -23.03 -48.18
CA ALA A 34 -4.59 -22.36 -49.48
C ALA A 34 -5.31 -22.98 -50.69
N ALA A 35 -6.36 -22.30 -51.16
CA ALA A 35 -6.60 -22.08 -52.58
C ALA A 35 -7.48 -20.84 -52.80
N ALA A 36 -7.01 -19.98 -53.71
CA ALA A 36 -7.62 -18.73 -54.11
C ALA A 36 -8.87 -18.91 -54.98
N ALA A 37 -9.89 -18.05 -54.80
CA ALA A 37 -10.71 -17.44 -55.86
C ALA A 37 -11.73 -16.45 -55.25
N ALA A 38 -11.81 -15.26 -55.81
CA ALA A 38 -12.64 -14.12 -55.39
C ALA A 38 -14.09 -14.20 -55.97
N PRO A 39 -15.02 -13.25 -55.70
CA PRO A 39 -16.38 -13.50 -55.22
C PRO A 39 -17.47 -13.24 -56.30
N PRO A 40 -18.80 -13.25 -56.00
CA PRO A 40 -19.43 -12.03 -55.46
C PRO A 40 -20.68 -12.22 -54.56
N CYS A 41 -20.94 -11.14 -53.80
CA CYS A 41 -22.23 -10.58 -53.36
C CYS A 41 -23.29 -11.48 -52.69
N LEU A 42 -23.50 -11.25 -51.38
CA LEU A 42 -24.73 -11.58 -50.66
C LEU A 42 -25.26 -10.36 -49.94
N ALA A 43 -26.44 -9.92 -50.36
CA ALA A 43 -27.29 -8.99 -49.65
C ALA A 43 -28.03 -9.72 -48.52
N THR A 44 -27.92 -9.23 -47.29
CA THR A 44 -28.93 -9.47 -46.24
C THR A 44 -29.01 -8.26 -45.31
N ARG A 45 -30.25 -7.90 -44.97
CA ARG A 45 -30.66 -6.93 -43.95
C ARG A 45 -32.01 -7.44 -43.41
N PRO A 46 -32.49 -7.02 -42.24
CA PRO A 46 -31.92 -7.22 -40.91
C PRO A 46 -33.01 -7.62 -39.89
N LEU A 47 -32.65 -7.97 -38.65
CA LEU A 47 -33.57 -7.82 -37.50
C LEU A 47 -32.75 -7.55 -36.23
N SER A 48 -32.71 -6.28 -35.80
CA SER A 48 -32.42 -5.91 -34.42
C SER A 48 -32.93 -4.50 -34.17
N THR A 49 -33.84 -4.39 -33.22
CA THR A 49 -34.53 -3.19 -32.77
C THR A 49 -33.81 -2.60 -31.57
N SER A 50 -33.19 -1.43 -31.74
CA SER A 50 -33.05 -0.41 -30.69
C SER A 50 -32.76 0.94 -31.35
N LYS A 51 -33.40 2.01 -30.86
CA LYS A 51 -33.33 3.35 -31.44
C LYS A 51 -31.98 4.00 -31.14
N LEU A 52 -31.20 4.31 -32.18
CA LEU A 52 -30.05 5.20 -32.10
C LEU A 52 -30.52 6.67 -32.15
N HIS A 53 -30.03 7.48 -31.22
CA HIS A 53 -30.16 8.94 -31.24
C HIS A 53 -29.63 9.50 -32.57
N ARG A 54 -30.39 10.40 -33.21
CA ARG A 54 -29.90 11.16 -34.38
C ARG A 54 -28.78 12.09 -33.91
N TYR A 55 -27.57 11.88 -34.41
CA TYR A 55 -26.57 12.93 -34.53
C TYR A 55 -27.07 13.95 -35.56
N ALA A 56 -26.85 15.24 -35.31
CA ALA A 56 -27.14 16.31 -36.26
C ALA A 56 -26.16 16.25 -37.45
N ASP A 57 -26.66 16.48 -38.66
CA ASP A 57 -25.86 16.50 -39.89
C ASP A 57 -24.89 17.69 -39.91
N VAL A 58 -23.67 17.47 -40.41
CA VAL A 58 -22.63 18.49 -40.56
C VAL A 58 -22.85 19.24 -41.88
N ASP A 59 -23.47 20.42 -41.82
CA ASP A 59 -23.52 21.34 -42.95
C ASP A 59 -22.14 21.99 -43.15
N SER A 60 -21.45 21.60 -44.22
CA SER A 60 -20.18 22.22 -44.64
C SER A 60 -20.43 23.54 -45.37
N THR A 61 -20.59 24.62 -44.61
CA THR A 61 -20.51 25.98 -45.17
C THR A 61 -19.04 26.42 -45.22
N PRO A 62 -18.50 26.77 -46.41
CA PRO A 62 -17.12 27.26 -46.49
C PRO A 62 -17.06 28.67 -45.90
N THR A 63 -16.32 28.83 -44.79
CA THR A 63 -16.11 30.13 -44.15
C THR A 63 -15.11 30.96 -44.96
N ARG A 64 -15.52 32.16 -45.38
CA ARG A 64 -14.68 33.15 -46.08
C ARG A 64 -14.08 34.12 -45.07
N ILE A 65 -12.74 34.18 -45.02
CA ILE A 65 -12.02 35.12 -44.14
C ILE A 65 -12.04 36.52 -44.77
N VAL A 66 -12.44 37.53 -44.00
CA VAL A 66 -12.39 38.95 -44.38
C VAL A 66 -11.31 39.63 -43.54
N PRO A 67 -10.39 40.41 -44.16
CA PRO A 67 -9.38 41.15 -43.41
C PRO A 67 -10.02 42.34 -42.68
N ALA A 68 -9.79 42.44 -41.38
CA ALA A 68 -10.31 43.51 -40.54
C ALA A 68 -9.33 44.70 -40.50
N ASP A 69 -9.10 45.33 -41.65
CA ASP A 69 -8.44 46.63 -41.73
C ASP A 69 -9.41 47.64 -42.33
N GLY A 70 -10.00 48.48 -41.48
CA GLY A 70 -10.88 49.56 -41.87
C GLY A 70 -11.81 49.97 -40.74
N THR A 71 -11.48 51.05 -40.03
CA THR A 71 -12.36 51.74 -39.09
C THR A 71 -13.51 52.42 -39.85
N PRO A 72 -14.78 52.10 -39.59
CA PRO A 72 -15.91 52.91 -40.04
C PRO A 72 -16.25 53.92 -38.94
N ASP A 73 -16.17 55.19 -39.32
CA ASP A 73 -16.41 56.37 -38.49
C ASP A 73 -17.78 56.38 -37.78
N ASP A 74 -17.77 57.08 -36.65
CA ASP A 74 -18.87 57.36 -35.73
C ASP A 74 -20.21 57.77 -36.41
N ILE A 75 -21.32 57.11 -36.03
CA ILE A 75 -22.69 57.51 -36.41
C ILE A 75 -23.50 58.11 -35.23
N TYR A 76 -23.04 58.00 -33.98
CA TYR A 76 -23.67 58.68 -32.84
C TYR A 76 -22.62 59.35 -31.95
N GLY A 77 -22.44 60.65 -32.15
CA GLY A 77 -21.44 61.45 -31.46
C GLY A 77 -21.69 61.60 -29.95
N ALA A 78 -20.64 61.36 -29.16
CA ALA A 78 -20.39 62.05 -27.89
C ALA A 78 -18.89 61.98 -27.57
N ALA A 79 -18.28 63.16 -27.51
CA ALA A 79 -16.85 63.39 -27.41
C ALA A 79 -16.16 62.68 -26.21
N ARG A 80 -14.96 62.14 -26.46
CA ARG A 80 -13.93 62.00 -25.42
C ARG A 80 -12.57 62.43 -25.94
N GLN A 81 -12.08 63.49 -25.33
CA GLN A 81 -10.81 64.17 -25.62
C GLN A 81 -9.63 63.20 -25.53
N LEU A 82 -8.77 63.22 -26.56
CA LEU A 82 -7.43 62.64 -26.51
C LEU A 82 -6.48 63.62 -25.81
N PRO A 83 -5.79 63.24 -24.73
CA PRO A 83 -4.48 63.80 -24.44
C PRO A 83 -3.41 63.12 -25.31
N ALA A 84 -2.46 63.95 -25.69
CA ALA A 84 -1.43 63.75 -26.69
C ALA A 84 -0.52 62.54 -26.46
N ALA A 85 0.03 62.07 -27.58
CA ALA A 85 1.06 61.05 -27.68
C ALA A 85 2.24 61.28 -26.70
N THR A 86 2.29 60.47 -25.64
CA THR A 86 3.55 60.10 -25.01
C THR A 86 4.03 58.81 -25.66
N LYS A 87 5.16 58.91 -26.37
CA LYS A 87 5.98 57.80 -26.85
C LYS A 87 6.23 56.82 -25.69
N LYS A 88 5.39 55.78 -25.55
CA LYS A 88 5.83 54.55 -24.89
C LYS A 88 6.68 53.81 -25.91
N THR A 89 7.98 53.88 -25.67
CA THR A 89 9.06 53.11 -26.25
C THR A 89 8.58 51.73 -26.71
N GLN A 90 8.87 51.42 -27.98
CA GLN A 90 8.74 50.10 -28.59
C GLN A 90 9.76 49.12 -28.00
N SER A 91 9.73 48.93 -26.67
CA SER A 91 10.62 48.04 -25.92
C SER A 91 9.85 47.09 -25.00
N GLU A 92 8.54 46.89 -25.23
CA GLU A 92 7.73 45.91 -24.47
C GLU A 92 7.46 44.61 -25.26
N ASN A 93 7.96 44.49 -26.50
CA ASN A 93 7.90 43.27 -27.31
C ASN A 93 9.28 42.61 -27.51
N SER A 94 10.20 42.74 -26.55
CA SER A 94 11.35 41.83 -26.51
C SER A 94 10.86 40.45 -26.09
N VAL A 95 11.26 39.40 -26.83
CA VAL A 95 10.94 38.00 -26.51
C VAL A 95 11.46 37.61 -25.12
N GLU A 96 12.47 38.34 -24.61
CA GLU A 96 13.18 38.11 -23.35
C GLU A 96 12.32 38.29 -22.08
N HIS A 97 11.16 38.94 -22.15
CA HIS A 97 10.30 39.18 -20.96
C HIS A 97 8.90 38.58 -21.04
N ARG A 98 8.63 37.67 -21.98
CA ARG A 98 7.34 36.99 -22.05
C ARG A 98 7.24 35.95 -20.94
N LYS A 99 6.32 36.14 -19.97
CA LYS A 99 6.02 35.13 -18.95
C LYS A 99 5.72 33.80 -19.62
N VAL A 100 6.55 32.80 -19.34
CA VAL A 100 6.34 31.42 -19.82
C VAL A 100 5.00 30.94 -19.28
N ARG A 101 4.09 30.56 -20.16
CA ARG A 101 2.80 29.99 -19.75
C ARG A 101 3.02 28.52 -19.46
N HIS A 102 2.96 28.16 -18.18
CA HIS A 102 2.99 26.76 -17.75
C HIS A 102 1.70 26.06 -18.15
N TYR A 103 1.81 24.80 -18.57
CA TYR A 103 0.69 23.95 -18.89
C TYR A 103 0.33 23.11 -17.66
N THR A 104 -0.92 23.17 -17.22
CA THR A 104 -1.40 22.39 -16.08
C THR A 104 -1.93 21.04 -16.55
N VAL A 105 -1.31 19.95 -16.11
CA VAL A 105 -1.80 18.58 -16.32
C VAL A 105 -2.38 18.05 -15.03
N ASN A 106 -3.58 17.48 -15.11
CA ASN A 106 -4.20 16.80 -13.98
C ASN A 106 -3.96 15.29 -14.13
N PHE A 107 -3.08 14.75 -13.30
CA PHE A 107 -2.95 13.32 -13.10
C PHE A 107 -4.13 12.86 -12.25
N GLY A 108 -5.12 12.28 -12.92
CA GLY A 108 -6.41 11.99 -12.32
C GLY A 108 -6.38 10.81 -11.35
N PRO A 109 -7.40 10.69 -10.47
CA PRO A 109 -7.54 9.57 -9.54
C PRO A 109 -7.58 8.19 -10.21
N GLN A 110 -8.06 8.13 -11.46
CA GLN A 110 -8.12 6.90 -12.25
C GLN A 110 -6.85 6.81 -13.10
N HIS A 111 -5.71 6.51 -12.49
CA HIS A 111 -4.46 6.25 -13.20
C HIS A 111 -3.73 5.04 -12.59
N PRO A 112 -3.19 4.10 -13.40
CA PRO A 112 -2.51 2.91 -12.88
C PRO A 112 -1.38 3.22 -11.89
N ALA A 113 -0.49 4.15 -12.24
CA ALA A 113 0.63 4.56 -11.39
C ALA A 113 0.25 5.42 -10.16
N ALA A 114 -1.04 5.72 -9.96
CA ALA A 114 -1.51 6.38 -8.75
C ALA A 114 -1.67 5.40 -7.57
N HIS A 115 -1.56 4.07 -7.79
CA HIS A 115 -1.71 3.01 -6.78
C HIS A 115 -2.81 3.26 -5.75
N GLY A 116 -4.00 3.57 -6.25
CA GLY A 116 -5.13 4.00 -5.43
C GLY A 116 -5.76 5.24 -6.02
N VAL A 117 -5.95 6.27 -5.19
CA VAL A 117 -6.76 7.42 -5.52
C VAL A 117 -5.98 8.70 -5.20
N LEU A 118 -5.07 9.08 -6.09
CA LEU A 118 -4.29 10.31 -6.01
C LEU A 118 -4.70 11.27 -7.12
N ARG A 119 -4.96 12.52 -6.78
CA ARG A 119 -5.10 13.60 -7.77
C ARG A 119 -3.88 14.50 -7.69
N LEU A 120 -3.08 14.55 -8.75
CA LEU A 120 -1.84 15.32 -8.74
C LEU A 120 -1.89 16.37 -9.87
N ILE A 121 -1.89 17.64 -9.49
CA ILE A 121 -1.88 18.76 -10.44
C ILE A 121 -0.43 19.16 -10.68
N LEU A 122 0.04 18.96 -11.90
CA LEU A 122 1.39 19.31 -12.34
C LEU A 122 1.36 20.57 -13.18
N GLU A 123 2.20 21.55 -12.83
CA GLU A 123 2.55 22.65 -13.72
C GLU A 123 3.83 22.30 -14.47
N LEU A 124 3.69 22.13 -15.78
CA LEU A 124 4.78 21.73 -16.67
C LEU A 124 5.29 22.92 -17.49
N SER A 125 6.60 22.97 -17.70
CA SER A 125 7.26 23.80 -18.70
C SER A 125 7.85 22.90 -19.79
N GLY A 126 7.07 22.62 -20.83
CA GLY A 126 7.40 21.54 -21.77
C GLY A 126 7.17 20.19 -21.10
N GLU A 127 8.25 19.44 -20.85
CA GLU A 127 8.22 18.14 -20.15
C GLU A 127 8.69 18.20 -18.69
N GLU A 128 9.34 19.30 -18.30
CA GLU A 128 9.88 19.50 -16.96
C GLU A 128 8.80 19.98 -15.98
N ILE A 129 8.80 19.40 -14.78
CA ILE A 129 7.90 19.75 -13.69
C ILE A 129 8.43 20.99 -12.97
N VAL A 130 7.63 22.05 -12.94
CA VAL A 130 7.92 23.29 -12.21
C VAL A 130 7.29 23.29 -10.83
N ARG A 131 6.06 22.77 -10.72
CA ARG A 131 5.32 22.64 -9.46
C ARG A 131 4.45 21.39 -9.48
N ALA A 132 4.39 20.68 -8.36
CA ALA A 132 3.48 19.57 -8.16
C ALA A 132 2.61 19.80 -6.93
N ASP A 133 1.28 19.80 -7.12
CA ASP A 133 0.31 19.96 -6.06
C ASP A 133 -0.48 18.64 -5.88
N PRO A 134 -0.07 17.76 -4.93
CA PRO A 134 -0.80 16.53 -4.63
C PRO A 134 -2.05 16.83 -3.79
N HIS A 135 -3.22 16.61 -4.37
CA HIS A 135 -4.50 16.65 -3.67
C HIS A 135 -4.84 15.28 -3.08
N VAL A 136 -4.91 15.25 -1.75
CA VAL A 136 -5.25 14.09 -0.93
C VAL A 136 -6.60 14.27 -0.26
N GLY A 137 -7.11 13.23 0.41
CA GLY A 137 -8.39 13.22 1.11
C GLY A 137 -9.51 12.46 0.40
N LEU A 138 -9.23 11.84 -0.75
CA LEU A 138 -10.20 11.06 -1.51
C LEU A 138 -10.57 9.74 -0.81
N LEU A 139 -9.67 9.24 0.06
CA LEU A 139 -9.89 8.04 0.88
C LEU A 139 -10.02 8.38 2.38
N HIS A 140 -10.24 9.65 2.73
CA HIS A 140 -10.38 10.06 4.13
C HIS A 140 -11.69 9.52 4.72
N ARG A 141 -11.58 8.76 5.81
CA ARG A 141 -12.71 8.07 6.45
C ARG A 141 -13.02 8.59 7.85
N GLY A 142 -12.28 9.59 8.35
CA GLY A 142 -12.41 10.08 9.73
C GLY A 142 -12.08 8.99 10.75
N THR A 143 -11.06 8.18 10.48
CA THR A 143 -10.66 7.02 11.30
C THR A 143 -10.31 7.44 12.73
N GLU A 144 -9.51 8.50 12.90
CA GLU A 144 -9.16 9.05 14.22
C GLU A 144 -10.41 9.44 15.01
N LYS A 145 -11.43 9.99 14.35
CA LYS A 145 -12.68 10.39 15.00
C LYS A 145 -13.53 9.19 15.40
N LEU A 146 -13.54 8.14 14.60
CA LEU A 146 -14.23 6.90 14.92
C LEU A 146 -13.58 6.19 16.12
N ILE A 147 -12.25 6.26 16.23
CA ILE A 147 -11.49 5.67 17.35
C ILE A 147 -11.93 6.28 18.70
N GLU A 148 -12.19 7.59 18.77
CA GLU A 148 -12.66 8.27 20.00
C GLU A 148 -13.99 7.70 20.54
N TYR A 149 -14.82 7.10 19.69
CA TYR A 149 -16.11 6.51 20.08
C TYR A 149 -16.04 5.01 20.36
N LYS A 150 -14.87 4.38 20.25
CA LYS A 150 -14.67 2.94 20.41
C LYS A 150 -13.76 2.65 21.60
N THR A 151 -13.84 1.43 22.13
CA THR A 151 -12.90 0.98 23.16
C THR A 151 -11.57 0.60 22.52
N TYR A 152 -10.48 0.51 23.30
CA TYR A 152 -9.14 0.18 22.77
C TYR A 152 -9.14 -1.11 21.94
N LEU A 153 -9.82 -2.17 22.38
CA LEU A 153 -9.92 -3.42 21.64
C LEU A 153 -10.75 -3.28 20.35
N GLN A 154 -11.80 -2.47 20.36
CA GLN A 154 -12.62 -2.20 19.17
C GLN A 154 -11.93 -1.24 18.19
N ALA A 155 -10.99 -0.42 18.68
CA ALA A 155 -10.21 0.51 17.88
C ALA A 155 -9.07 -0.18 17.11
N LEU A 156 -8.55 -1.30 17.62
CA LEU A 156 -7.44 -2.05 17.02
C LEU A 156 -7.61 -2.32 15.50
N PRO A 157 -8.76 -2.81 14.99
CA PRO A 157 -8.89 -3.12 13.56
C PRO A 157 -8.90 -1.90 12.63
N TYR A 158 -8.96 -0.67 13.16
CA TYR A 158 -8.71 0.50 12.33
C TYR A 158 -7.26 0.56 11.87
N PHE A 159 -6.31 0.17 12.73
CA PHE A 159 -4.88 0.19 12.42
C PHE A 159 -4.51 -0.79 11.29
N ASP A 160 -5.15 -1.96 11.24
CA ASP A 160 -5.02 -2.92 10.12
C ASP A 160 -5.41 -2.37 8.75
N ARG A 161 -6.24 -1.33 8.74
CA ARG A 161 -6.90 -0.80 7.53
C ARG A 161 -6.32 0.54 7.09
N LEU A 162 -5.34 1.07 7.81
CA LEU A 162 -4.59 2.27 7.44
C LEU A 162 -3.62 1.90 6.32
N ASP A 163 -2.43 1.41 6.68
CA ASP A 163 -1.57 0.71 5.73
C ASP A 163 -2.02 -0.75 5.64
N TYR A 164 -2.86 -1.02 4.63
CA TYR A 164 -3.41 -2.34 4.37
C TYR A 164 -2.40 -3.34 3.79
N VAL A 165 -1.14 -2.94 3.59
CA VAL A 165 -0.07 -3.84 3.16
C VAL A 165 0.73 -4.34 4.35
N SER A 166 0.94 -3.51 5.37
CA SER A 166 1.61 -3.90 6.62
C SER A 166 0.70 -3.86 7.84
N MET A 167 -0.19 -4.85 7.92
CA MET A 167 -1.24 -4.93 8.94
C MET A 167 -0.67 -5.11 10.36
N MET A 168 0.16 -6.14 10.58
CA MET A 168 0.65 -6.51 11.92
C MET A 168 1.55 -5.44 12.53
N THR A 169 2.32 -4.71 11.72
CA THR A 169 3.15 -3.61 12.24
C THR A 169 2.27 -2.47 12.75
N ASN A 170 1.16 -2.16 12.06
CA ASN A 170 0.24 -1.12 12.53
C ASN A 170 -0.43 -1.52 13.85
N GLU A 171 -0.87 -2.79 13.96
CA GLU A 171 -1.37 -3.35 15.22
C GLU A 171 -0.33 -3.30 16.34
N GLN A 172 0.93 -3.60 16.01
CA GLN A 172 2.05 -3.57 16.93
C GLN A 172 2.32 -2.15 17.44
N CYS A 173 2.29 -1.13 16.57
CA CYS A 173 2.46 0.26 16.97
C CYS A 173 1.39 0.70 17.98
N PHE A 174 0.12 0.37 17.70
CA PHE A 174 -0.98 0.67 18.62
C PHE A 174 -0.89 -0.14 19.91
N SER A 175 -0.52 -1.42 19.83
CA SER A 175 -0.38 -2.29 21.01
C SER A 175 0.70 -1.79 21.95
N LEU A 176 1.87 -1.40 21.41
CA LEU A 176 2.97 -0.84 22.19
C LEU A 176 2.58 0.51 22.84
N ALA A 177 1.79 1.34 22.15
CA ALA A 177 1.25 2.59 22.71
C ALA A 177 0.41 2.32 23.96
N VAL A 178 -0.54 1.39 23.84
CA VAL A 178 -1.47 1.03 24.91
C VAL A 178 -0.74 0.29 26.05
N GLU A 179 0.21 -0.59 25.73
CA GLU A 179 1.04 -1.31 26.72
C GLU A 179 1.90 -0.35 27.54
N LYS A 180 2.44 0.69 26.90
CA LYS A 180 3.21 1.75 27.58
C LYS A 180 2.33 2.58 28.52
N LEU A 181 1.08 2.86 28.15
CA LEU A 181 0.11 3.53 29.05
C LEU A 181 -0.34 2.62 30.20
N LEU A 182 -0.50 1.33 29.94
CA LEU A 182 -0.91 0.34 30.94
C LEU A 182 0.24 -0.07 31.89
N ASN A 183 1.49 0.26 31.56
CA ASN A 183 2.69 -0.17 32.30
C ASN A 183 2.75 -1.70 32.50
N ILE A 184 2.45 -2.45 31.44
CA ILE A 184 2.51 -3.92 31.45
C ILE A 184 3.68 -4.44 30.63
N GLU A 185 4.32 -5.49 31.13
CA GLU A 185 5.34 -6.23 30.38
C GLU A 185 4.74 -7.48 29.74
N ILE A 186 5.12 -7.70 28.49
CA ILE A 186 4.62 -8.80 27.65
C ILE A 186 5.53 -10.03 27.84
N PRO A 187 4.98 -11.25 27.85
CA PRO A 187 5.79 -12.46 27.91
C PRO A 187 6.76 -12.59 26.73
N GLU A 188 7.91 -13.23 26.97
CA GLU A 188 8.99 -13.32 25.98
C GLU A 188 8.55 -14.00 24.68
N ARG A 189 7.76 -15.08 24.76
CA ARG A 189 7.25 -15.78 23.58
C ARG A 189 6.43 -14.86 22.68
N ALA A 190 5.58 -14.01 23.26
CA ALA A 190 4.79 -13.07 22.48
C ALA A 190 5.66 -12.00 21.79
N LYS A 191 6.75 -11.55 22.43
CA LYS A 191 7.73 -10.65 21.81
C LYS A 191 8.36 -11.29 20.58
N TYR A 192 8.81 -12.55 20.68
CA TYR A 192 9.39 -13.30 19.53
C TYR A 192 8.38 -13.54 18.41
N ILE A 193 7.12 -13.82 18.74
CA ILE A 193 6.07 -13.99 17.74
C ILE A 193 5.78 -12.67 17.02
N ARG A 194 5.71 -11.56 17.76
CA ARG A 194 5.55 -10.22 17.17
C ARG A 194 6.72 -9.85 16.27
N THR A 195 7.97 -10.12 16.67
CA THR A 195 9.12 -9.85 15.80
C THR A 195 9.13 -10.74 14.56
N LEU A 196 8.77 -12.03 14.69
CA LEU A 196 8.65 -12.94 13.56
C LEU A 196 7.61 -12.44 12.54
N PHE A 197 6.39 -12.15 12.97
CA PHE A 197 5.34 -11.65 12.08
C PHE A 197 5.59 -10.21 11.63
N GLY A 198 6.29 -9.39 12.41
CA GLY A 198 6.73 -8.05 12.01
C GLY A 198 7.67 -8.10 10.80
N GLU A 199 8.65 -9.02 10.81
CA GLU A 199 9.56 -9.20 9.67
C GLU A 199 8.90 -9.91 8.49
N ILE A 200 7.98 -10.86 8.70
CA ILE A 200 7.15 -11.39 7.60
C ILE A 200 6.31 -10.26 6.96
N THR A 201 5.75 -9.37 7.78
CA THR A 201 5.03 -8.19 7.28
C THR A 201 5.95 -7.25 6.50
N ARG A 202 7.20 -7.11 6.93
CA ARG A 202 8.22 -6.33 6.20
C ARG A 202 8.51 -6.92 4.83
N VAL A 203 8.67 -8.23 4.74
CA VAL A 203 8.80 -8.93 3.45
C VAL A 203 7.54 -8.72 2.59
N LEU A 204 6.34 -8.89 3.14
CA LEU A 204 5.08 -8.63 2.41
C LEU A 204 5.01 -7.21 1.83
N ASN A 205 5.44 -6.21 2.60
CA ASN A 205 5.39 -4.81 2.19
C ASN A 205 6.45 -4.48 1.14
N HIS A 206 7.71 -4.88 1.35
CA HIS A 206 8.74 -4.67 0.34
C HIS A 206 8.43 -5.43 -0.96
N LEU A 207 7.82 -6.62 -0.90
CA LEU A 207 7.34 -7.30 -2.11
C LEU A 207 6.32 -6.43 -2.85
N MET A 208 5.32 -5.89 -2.15
CA MET A 208 4.36 -4.99 -2.80
C MET A 208 5.04 -3.73 -3.37
N SER A 209 5.91 -3.10 -2.58
CA SER A 209 6.57 -1.84 -2.93
C SER A 209 7.48 -1.97 -4.15
N VAL A 210 8.46 -2.89 -4.10
CA VAL A 210 9.46 -3.06 -5.16
C VAL A 210 8.80 -3.52 -6.45
N LEU A 211 7.83 -4.43 -6.36
CA LEU A 211 7.19 -5.01 -7.54
C LEU A 211 6.20 -4.05 -8.20
N SER A 212 5.44 -3.29 -7.41
CA SER A 212 4.54 -2.28 -7.96
C SER A 212 5.34 -1.14 -8.60
N HIS A 213 6.44 -0.74 -7.98
CA HIS A 213 7.37 0.22 -8.57
C HIS A 213 7.98 -0.31 -9.88
N ALA A 214 8.37 -1.59 -9.91
CA ALA A 214 8.85 -2.24 -11.14
C ALA A 214 7.80 -2.21 -12.25
N MET A 215 6.54 -2.52 -11.93
CA MET A 215 5.42 -2.47 -12.87
C MET A 215 5.15 -1.06 -13.40
N ASP A 216 5.22 -0.03 -12.55
CA ASP A 216 4.99 1.36 -12.96
C ASP A 216 6.04 1.87 -13.96
N VAL A 217 7.29 1.45 -13.77
CA VAL A 217 8.38 1.78 -14.70
C VAL A 217 8.28 0.93 -15.98
N GLY A 218 7.67 -0.26 -15.91
CA GLY A 218 7.29 -1.09 -17.06
C GLY A 218 7.69 -2.56 -16.98
N ALA A 219 8.33 -3.02 -15.90
CA ALA A 219 8.72 -4.41 -15.72
C ALA A 219 7.58 -5.24 -15.10
N LEU A 220 6.92 -6.07 -15.91
CA LEU A 220 5.72 -6.82 -15.51
C LEU A 220 6.00 -8.20 -14.89
N THR A 221 7.12 -8.84 -15.24
CA THR A 221 7.40 -10.23 -14.83
C THR A 221 7.70 -10.37 -13.33
N PRO A 222 8.51 -9.50 -12.68
CA PRO A 222 8.80 -9.66 -11.26
C PRO A 222 7.55 -9.54 -10.40
N PHE A 223 6.58 -8.72 -10.85
CA PHE A 223 5.32 -8.51 -10.15
C PHE A 223 4.53 -9.80 -9.95
N LEU A 224 4.45 -10.64 -10.98
CA LEU A 224 3.76 -11.92 -10.90
C LEU A 224 4.51 -12.93 -10.02
N TRP A 225 5.84 -12.97 -10.12
CA TRP A 225 6.67 -13.88 -9.32
C TRP A 225 6.57 -13.58 -7.83
N GLY A 226 6.74 -12.32 -7.43
CA GLY A 226 6.68 -11.99 -6.02
C GLY A 226 5.26 -12.03 -5.44
N PHE A 227 4.21 -11.95 -6.25
CA PHE A 227 2.83 -12.19 -5.78
C PHE A 227 2.56 -13.67 -5.46
N GLU A 228 3.26 -14.61 -6.09
CA GLU A 228 3.23 -16.03 -5.69
C GLU A 228 3.79 -16.18 -4.27
N GLU A 229 4.95 -15.58 -3.98
CA GLU A 229 5.55 -15.60 -2.64
C GLU A 229 4.69 -14.86 -1.62
N ARG A 230 4.07 -13.76 -2.02
CA ARG A 230 3.12 -13.02 -1.20
C ARG A 230 1.90 -13.87 -0.82
N GLU A 231 1.42 -14.73 -1.72
CA GLU A 231 0.31 -15.65 -1.45
C GLU A 231 0.68 -16.70 -0.40
N LYS A 232 1.88 -17.28 -0.48
CA LYS A 232 2.42 -18.21 0.52
C LYS A 232 2.47 -17.57 1.91
N LEU A 233 2.91 -16.31 1.98
CA LEU A 233 2.91 -15.56 3.23
C LEU A 233 1.50 -15.24 3.76
N MET A 234 0.53 -15.00 2.90
CA MET A 234 -0.88 -14.82 3.31
C MET A 234 -1.49 -16.12 3.86
N GLU A 235 -1.05 -17.29 3.41
CA GLU A 235 -1.45 -18.57 4.00
C GLU A 235 -1.01 -18.66 5.47
N PHE A 236 0.19 -18.17 5.80
CA PHE A 236 0.65 -18.11 7.19
C PHE A 236 -0.25 -17.19 8.05
N TYR A 237 -0.72 -16.08 7.48
CA TYR A 237 -1.63 -15.15 8.17
C TYR A 237 -2.98 -15.81 8.42
N GLU A 238 -3.49 -16.52 7.41
CA GLU A 238 -4.73 -17.27 7.50
C GLU A 238 -4.65 -18.37 8.57
N ARG A 239 -3.54 -19.12 8.62
CA ARG A 239 -3.36 -20.19 9.61
C ARG A 239 -3.30 -19.66 11.05
N VAL A 240 -2.74 -18.48 11.25
CA VAL A 240 -2.57 -17.89 12.60
C VAL A 240 -3.79 -17.11 13.07
N SER A 241 -4.43 -16.36 12.18
CA SER A 241 -5.53 -15.44 12.54
C SER A 241 -6.91 -15.88 12.03
N GLY A 242 -6.96 -16.74 11.02
CA GLY A 242 -8.17 -17.07 10.26
C GLY A 242 -8.50 -16.08 9.13
N ALA A 243 -7.70 -15.02 8.97
CA ALA A 243 -7.87 -14.02 7.91
C ALA A 243 -6.57 -13.84 7.12
N ARG A 244 -6.69 -13.57 5.82
CA ARG A 244 -5.53 -13.44 4.91
C ARG A 244 -4.83 -12.08 4.97
N LEU A 245 -5.58 -11.00 5.26
CA LEU A 245 -5.06 -9.64 5.31
C LEU A 245 -5.23 -9.03 6.71
N HIS A 246 -6.46 -8.61 7.04
CA HIS A 246 -6.75 -7.99 8.33
C HIS A 246 -6.89 -9.05 9.43
N ALA A 247 -5.84 -9.18 10.25
CA ALA A 247 -5.68 -10.30 11.16
C ALA A 247 -6.24 -10.06 12.58
N ALA A 248 -6.27 -8.81 13.06
CA ALA A 248 -6.59 -8.46 14.46
C ALA A 248 -5.83 -9.36 15.48
N TYR A 249 -4.56 -9.66 15.18
CA TYR A 249 -3.79 -10.73 15.84
C TYR A 249 -2.88 -10.21 16.95
N VAL A 250 -2.10 -9.18 16.67
CA VAL A 250 -1.32 -8.44 17.67
C VAL A 250 -2.30 -7.56 18.44
N ARG A 251 -2.37 -7.75 19.76
CA ARG A 251 -3.31 -7.02 20.61
C ARG A 251 -2.56 -6.40 21.79
N PRO A 252 -3.08 -5.32 22.40
CA PRO A 252 -2.55 -4.84 23.66
C PRO A 252 -2.57 -5.97 24.70
N GLY A 253 -1.41 -6.28 25.29
CA GLY A 253 -1.20 -7.42 26.19
C GLY A 253 -0.61 -8.67 25.52
N GLY A 254 0.02 -8.54 24.35
CA GLY A 254 0.69 -9.64 23.64
C GLY A 254 0.03 -10.02 22.32
N VAL A 255 -0.36 -11.29 22.19
CA VAL A 255 -0.88 -11.85 20.94
C VAL A 255 -2.24 -12.51 21.21
N HIS A 256 -3.12 -12.61 20.21
CA HIS A 256 -4.46 -13.17 20.43
C HIS A 256 -4.46 -14.67 20.71
N GLN A 257 -3.76 -15.45 19.87
CA GLN A 257 -3.71 -16.91 19.90
C GLN A 257 -2.28 -17.39 19.65
N ASP A 258 -1.91 -18.57 20.15
CA ASP A 258 -0.60 -19.15 19.87
C ASP A 258 -0.48 -19.62 18.41
N ILE A 259 0.75 -19.82 17.97
CA ILE A 259 1.05 -20.38 16.64
C ILE A 259 0.51 -21.81 16.55
N PRO A 260 -0.20 -22.19 15.47
CA PRO A 260 -0.65 -23.57 15.27
C PRO A 260 0.54 -24.53 15.08
N VAL A 261 0.34 -25.78 15.47
CA VAL A 261 1.37 -26.83 15.35
C VAL A 261 1.80 -27.01 13.88
N GLY A 262 3.11 -27.10 13.65
CA GLY A 262 3.72 -27.30 12.33
C GLY A 262 4.01 -26.02 11.55
N LEU A 263 3.48 -24.85 11.94
CA LEU A 263 3.70 -23.62 11.16
C LEU A 263 5.17 -23.17 11.14
N LEU A 264 5.92 -23.38 12.22
CA LEU A 264 7.33 -22.98 12.28
C LEU A 264 8.18 -23.73 11.24
N ASP A 265 7.87 -25.01 10.99
CA ASP A 265 8.56 -25.83 9.99
C ASP A 265 8.21 -25.36 8.57
N ASP A 266 6.95 -24.96 8.35
CA ASP A 266 6.49 -24.45 7.05
C ASP A 266 7.13 -23.09 6.73
N ILE A 267 7.23 -22.19 7.72
CA ILE A 267 7.94 -20.91 7.58
C ILE A 267 9.42 -21.15 7.28
N TYR A 268 10.05 -22.13 7.92
CA TYR A 268 11.44 -22.49 7.66
C TYR A 268 11.64 -22.97 6.21
N GLN A 269 10.78 -23.86 5.72
CA GLN A 269 10.83 -24.34 4.33
C GLN A 269 10.65 -23.22 3.31
N TRP A 270 9.74 -22.28 3.58
CA TRP A 270 9.57 -21.09 2.75
C TRP A 270 10.82 -20.22 2.77
N ALA A 271 11.37 -19.93 3.96
CA ALA A 271 12.54 -19.06 4.11
C ALA A 271 13.77 -19.59 3.35
N THR A 272 13.97 -20.92 3.29
CA THR A 272 15.09 -21.49 2.53
C THR A 272 14.95 -21.31 1.02
N GLN A 273 13.72 -21.26 0.49
CA GLN A 273 13.46 -21.09 -0.94
C GLN A 273 13.37 -19.61 -1.34
N PHE A 274 12.94 -18.74 -0.42
CA PHE A 274 12.74 -17.32 -0.69
C PHE A 274 14.04 -16.58 -1.00
N GLY A 275 15.19 -17.05 -0.49
CA GLY A 275 16.51 -16.52 -0.85
C GLY A 275 16.75 -16.53 -2.37
N ASP A 276 16.53 -17.69 -3.01
CA ASP A 276 16.70 -17.85 -4.45
C ASP A 276 15.72 -16.95 -5.24
N ARG A 277 14.50 -16.76 -4.74
CA ARG A 277 13.49 -15.88 -5.36
C ARG A 277 13.92 -14.42 -5.34
N ILE A 278 14.56 -13.97 -4.25
CA ILE A 278 15.11 -12.60 -4.17
C ILE A 278 16.20 -12.45 -5.23
N ASP A 279 17.11 -13.42 -5.34
CA ASP A 279 18.22 -13.36 -6.29
C ASP A 279 17.73 -13.36 -7.75
N GLU A 280 16.70 -14.16 -8.08
CA GLU A 280 16.05 -14.13 -9.40
C GLU A 280 15.43 -12.75 -9.72
N THR A 281 14.82 -12.08 -8.74
CA THR A 281 14.29 -10.72 -8.95
C THR A 281 15.39 -9.67 -9.08
N GLU A 282 16.50 -9.86 -8.37
CA GLU A 282 17.66 -8.97 -8.42
C GLU A 282 18.38 -9.09 -9.77
N GLU A 283 18.57 -10.31 -10.28
CA GLU A 283 19.20 -10.57 -11.59
C GLU A 283 18.47 -9.85 -12.73
N MET A 284 17.13 -9.78 -12.66
CA MET A 284 16.30 -9.11 -13.67
C MET A 284 16.30 -7.57 -13.58
N LEU A 285 16.51 -7.00 -12.38
CA LEU A 285 16.33 -5.57 -12.12
C LEU A 285 17.64 -4.84 -11.84
N THR A 286 18.48 -5.33 -10.94
CA THR A 286 19.61 -4.58 -10.37
C THR A 286 20.66 -4.20 -11.40
N ASP A 287 21.05 -5.15 -12.26
CA ASP A 287 22.06 -4.95 -13.31
C ASP A 287 21.45 -4.51 -14.64
N ASN A 288 20.12 -4.42 -14.72
CA ASN A 288 19.45 -4.03 -15.93
C ASN A 288 19.72 -2.56 -16.24
N ARG A 289 20.34 -2.31 -17.40
CA ARG A 289 20.66 -0.97 -17.88
C ARG A 289 19.45 -0.03 -17.91
N ILE A 290 18.28 -0.53 -18.33
CA ILE A 290 17.05 0.29 -18.42
C ILE A 290 16.61 0.71 -17.02
N TRP A 291 16.67 -0.21 -16.06
CA TRP A 291 16.30 0.07 -14.67
C TRP A 291 17.24 1.10 -14.04
N ILE A 292 18.55 0.95 -14.25
CA ILE A 292 19.55 1.90 -13.78
C ILE A 292 19.36 3.29 -14.41
N GLU A 293 19.15 3.36 -15.73
CA GLU A 293 18.92 4.63 -16.45
C GLU A 293 17.65 5.35 -15.98
N ARG A 294 16.61 4.61 -15.55
CA ARG A 294 15.33 5.19 -15.06
C ARG A 294 15.37 5.64 -13.60
N LEU A 295 16.28 5.13 -12.78
CA LEU A 295 16.30 5.40 -11.34
C LEU A 295 17.50 6.19 -10.85
N ARG A 296 18.65 6.08 -11.52
CA ARG A 296 19.88 6.78 -11.13
C ARG A 296 19.74 8.26 -11.45
N GLY A 297 20.04 9.13 -10.48
CA GLY A 297 19.89 10.58 -10.60
C GLY A 297 18.46 11.08 -10.53
N VAL A 298 17.48 10.22 -10.24
CA VAL A 298 16.07 10.61 -10.09
C VAL A 298 15.73 10.72 -8.60
N GLY A 299 15.07 11.82 -8.25
CA GLY A 299 14.52 12.06 -6.91
C GLY A 299 15.58 12.15 -5.83
N VAL A 300 16.72 12.78 -6.14
CA VAL A 300 17.87 12.94 -5.24
C VAL A 300 17.45 13.79 -4.03
N VAL A 301 17.73 13.30 -2.84
CA VAL A 301 17.45 14.02 -1.58
C VAL A 301 18.70 14.05 -0.72
N SER A 302 19.13 15.26 -0.35
CA SER A 302 20.25 15.41 0.59
C SER A 302 19.85 15.02 2.01
N ALA A 303 20.81 14.58 2.82
CA ALA A 303 20.57 14.22 4.22
C ALA A 303 19.92 15.36 5.05
N ALA A 304 20.32 16.62 4.81
CA ALA A 304 19.77 17.77 5.51
C ALA A 304 18.31 18.05 5.10
N GLU A 305 17.99 17.94 3.81
CA GLU A 305 16.62 18.10 3.33
C GLU A 305 15.71 16.97 3.80
N ALA A 306 16.19 15.72 3.80
CA ALA A 306 15.44 14.57 4.32
C ALA A 306 15.01 14.80 5.78
N LEU A 307 15.91 15.33 6.61
CA LEU A 307 15.61 15.65 8.00
C LEU A 307 14.61 16.83 8.12
N ASN A 308 14.81 17.90 7.35
CA ASN A 308 13.91 19.06 7.36
C ASN A 308 12.49 18.71 6.91
N LEU A 309 12.36 17.82 5.93
CA LEU A 309 11.07 17.30 5.42
C LEU A 309 10.51 16.17 6.31
N SER A 310 11.17 15.83 7.42
CA SER A 310 10.77 14.77 8.33
C SER A 310 10.60 13.40 7.66
N PHE A 311 11.41 13.12 6.64
CA PHE A 311 11.47 11.79 6.04
C PHE A 311 12.08 10.78 7.00
N THR A 312 11.60 9.54 6.90
CA THR A 312 11.98 8.44 7.78
C THR A 312 12.07 7.13 7.01
N GLY A 313 12.67 6.10 7.62
CA GLY A 313 12.83 4.79 7.00
C GLY A 313 13.76 4.80 5.81
N VAL A 314 13.37 4.07 4.75
CA VAL A 314 14.16 3.90 3.52
C VAL A 314 14.48 5.24 2.85
N MET A 315 13.59 6.23 2.91
CA MET A 315 13.83 7.55 2.32
C MET A 315 15.02 8.27 2.98
N LEU A 316 15.14 8.14 4.30
CA LEU A 316 16.21 8.77 5.08
C LEU A 316 17.51 7.94 5.03
N ARG A 317 17.40 6.60 5.06
CA ARG A 317 18.54 5.69 4.88
C ARG A 317 19.16 5.81 3.49
N GLY A 318 18.34 5.99 2.44
CA GLY A 318 18.80 6.19 1.07
C GLY A 318 19.68 7.43 0.91
N SER A 319 19.40 8.49 1.67
CA SER A 319 20.17 9.74 1.71
C SER A 319 21.46 9.69 2.56
N GLY A 320 21.81 8.52 3.10
CA GLY A 320 23.07 8.32 3.83
C GLY A 320 23.00 8.50 5.34
N VAL A 321 21.81 8.68 5.93
CA VAL A 321 21.66 8.79 7.38
C VAL A 321 21.40 7.40 7.99
N PRO A 322 22.31 6.88 8.85
CA PRO A 322 22.15 5.55 9.46
C PRO A 322 21.16 5.61 10.64
N TRP A 323 19.86 5.64 10.34
CA TRP A 323 18.80 5.66 11.35
C TRP A 323 17.80 4.52 11.12
N ASP A 324 17.59 3.73 12.18
CA ASP A 324 16.56 2.68 12.26
C ASP A 324 16.12 2.59 13.72
N ILE A 325 14.82 2.63 13.97
CA ILE A 325 14.25 2.58 15.32
C ILE A 325 14.52 1.23 15.97
N ARG A 326 14.56 0.14 15.21
CA ARG A 326 14.81 -1.21 15.75
C ARG A 326 16.19 -1.37 16.38
N LYS A 327 17.16 -0.51 16.01
CA LYS A 327 18.51 -0.47 16.58
C LYS A 327 18.70 0.65 17.60
N SER A 328 18.14 1.83 17.33
CA SER A 328 18.33 3.01 18.18
C SER A 328 17.40 3.02 19.40
N GLN A 329 16.15 2.61 19.23
CA GLN A 329 15.11 2.51 20.26
C GLN A 329 14.40 1.16 20.13
N PRO A 330 15.09 0.08 20.49
CA PRO A 330 14.62 -1.28 20.28
C PRO A 330 13.33 -1.55 21.06
N TYR A 331 12.44 -2.31 20.42
CA TYR A 331 11.17 -2.77 20.99
C TYR A 331 11.03 -4.28 20.81
N ASP A 332 10.09 -4.88 21.56
CA ASP A 332 9.87 -6.33 21.62
C ASP A 332 11.17 -7.15 21.79
N ALA A 333 11.59 -7.92 20.80
CA ALA A 333 12.77 -8.78 20.85
C ALA A 333 13.88 -8.37 19.85
N TYR A 334 13.81 -7.15 19.29
CA TYR A 334 14.82 -6.68 18.32
C TYR A 334 16.25 -6.57 18.91
N ASP A 335 16.37 -6.41 20.23
CA ASP A 335 17.65 -6.43 20.96
C ASP A 335 18.37 -7.78 20.95
N LYS A 336 17.59 -8.86 20.85
CA LYS A 336 18.10 -10.24 20.95
C LYS A 336 18.51 -10.81 19.58
N VAL A 337 18.17 -10.11 18.49
CA VAL A 337 18.43 -10.55 17.11
C VAL A 337 19.50 -9.71 16.44
N GLU A 338 20.34 -10.38 15.67
CA GLU A 338 21.46 -9.79 14.95
C GLU A 338 21.09 -9.57 13.49
N PHE A 339 21.09 -8.30 13.08
CA PHE A 339 20.87 -7.86 11.71
C PHE A 339 21.62 -6.56 11.45
N ASP A 340 21.88 -6.29 10.18
CA ASP A 340 22.55 -5.09 9.70
C ASP A 340 21.54 -4.16 9.03
N VAL A 341 21.80 -2.85 9.01
CA VAL A 341 20.90 -1.85 8.41
C VAL A 341 21.53 -1.31 7.14
N PRO A 342 20.86 -1.40 5.98
CA PRO A 342 21.40 -0.89 4.72
C PRO A 342 21.28 0.64 4.64
N VAL A 343 22.31 1.29 4.11
CA VAL A 343 22.38 2.75 4.01
C VAL A 343 22.88 3.14 2.62
N GLY A 344 22.12 4.02 1.94
CA GLY A 344 22.46 4.55 0.62
C GLY A 344 23.55 5.62 0.69
N LYS A 345 24.02 6.09 -0.47
CA LYS A 345 25.11 7.09 -0.54
C LYS A 345 24.68 8.37 -1.25
N PHE A 346 23.91 8.24 -2.32
CA PHE A 346 23.59 9.34 -3.23
C PHE A 346 22.22 9.95 -2.93
N GLY A 347 21.30 9.20 -2.33
CA GLY A 347 19.93 9.67 -2.04
C GLY A 347 18.93 9.46 -3.18
N ASP A 348 19.33 8.74 -4.23
CA ASP A 348 18.55 8.49 -5.43
C ASP A 348 17.49 7.38 -5.24
N CYS A 349 16.55 7.30 -6.17
CA CYS A 349 15.59 6.20 -6.27
C CYS A 349 16.25 4.81 -6.33
N TYR A 350 17.42 4.68 -6.99
CA TYR A 350 18.15 3.41 -7.10
C TYR A 350 18.72 2.94 -5.75
N ASP A 351 19.31 3.84 -4.96
CA ASP A 351 19.83 3.51 -3.63
C ASP A 351 18.69 3.06 -2.69
N ARG A 352 17.52 3.69 -2.78
CA ARG A 352 16.33 3.27 -2.03
C ARG A 352 15.82 1.89 -2.45
N TYR A 353 15.92 1.56 -3.74
CA TYR A 353 15.62 0.21 -4.23
C TYR A 353 16.60 -0.81 -3.64
N LEU A 354 17.90 -0.55 -3.68
CA LEU A 354 18.91 -1.44 -3.09
C LEU A 354 18.72 -1.62 -1.58
N CYS A 355 18.38 -0.55 -0.85
CA CYS A 355 18.08 -0.63 0.59
C CYS A 355 16.91 -1.60 0.85
N ARG A 356 15.84 -1.58 0.03
CA ARG A 356 14.72 -2.53 0.16
C ARG A 356 15.15 -3.97 -0.16
N MET A 357 15.99 -4.15 -1.18
CA MET A 357 16.52 -5.48 -1.55
C MET A 357 17.36 -6.07 -0.42
N GLU A 358 18.23 -5.27 0.21
CA GLU A 358 19.01 -5.69 1.36
C GLU A 358 18.12 -5.90 2.61
N GLU A 359 17.08 -5.09 2.81
CA GLU A 359 16.10 -5.31 3.90
C GLU A 359 15.37 -6.65 3.79
N PHE A 360 15.10 -7.18 2.58
CA PHE A 360 14.58 -8.56 2.45
C PHE A 360 15.53 -9.59 3.05
N ARG A 361 16.83 -9.49 2.72
CA ARG A 361 17.86 -10.42 3.19
C ARG A 361 18.02 -10.33 4.72
N GLN A 362 17.98 -9.12 5.27
CA GLN A 362 18.04 -8.93 6.71
C GLN A 362 16.78 -9.42 7.42
N SER A 363 15.59 -9.23 6.82
CA SER A 363 14.33 -9.78 7.34
C SER A 363 14.38 -11.31 7.39
N LEU A 364 14.87 -11.97 6.32
CA LEU A 364 15.10 -13.42 6.30
C LEU A 364 16.07 -13.88 7.41
N ARG A 365 17.17 -13.15 7.62
CA ARG A 365 18.12 -13.44 8.70
C ARG A 365 17.45 -13.38 10.07
N ILE A 366 16.61 -12.36 10.32
CA ILE A 366 15.86 -12.24 11.58
C ILE A 366 14.85 -13.38 11.72
N ILE A 367 14.15 -13.77 10.64
CA ILE A 367 13.21 -14.90 10.65
C ILE A 367 13.91 -16.19 11.06
N HIS A 368 15.06 -16.52 10.46
CA HIS A 368 15.84 -17.71 10.83
C HIS A 368 16.27 -17.70 12.30
N GLN A 369 16.71 -16.55 12.82
CA GLN A 369 17.09 -16.43 14.23
C GLN A 369 15.88 -16.58 15.16
N CYS A 370 14.75 -15.96 14.84
CA CYS A 370 13.51 -16.07 15.62
C CYS A 370 13.01 -17.52 15.68
N LEU A 371 13.10 -18.27 14.58
CA LEU A 371 12.71 -19.69 14.54
C LEU A 371 13.60 -20.54 15.45
N ASN A 372 14.92 -20.31 15.44
CA ASN A 372 15.87 -21.07 16.25
C ASN A 372 15.79 -20.74 17.75
N GLN A 373 15.45 -19.49 18.10
CA GLN A 373 15.46 -18.99 19.47
C GLN A 373 14.06 -18.94 20.12
N MET A 374 13.02 -19.47 19.48
CA MET A 374 11.64 -19.34 19.93
C MET A 374 11.44 -19.97 21.33
N PRO A 375 11.14 -19.19 22.38
CA PRO A 375 10.95 -19.73 23.72
C PRO A 375 9.56 -20.37 23.88
N ALA A 376 9.46 -21.36 24.75
CA ALA A 376 8.19 -21.84 25.26
C ALA A 376 7.63 -20.84 26.30
N GLY A 377 6.32 -20.72 26.40
CA GLY A 377 5.69 -19.84 27.40
C GLY A 377 4.30 -19.35 27.01
N PRO A 378 3.66 -18.52 27.85
CA PRO A 378 2.40 -17.89 27.52
C PRO A 378 2.57 -16.83 26.43
N VAL A 379 1.54 -16.65 25.61
CA VAL A 379 1.51 -15.68 24.49
C VAL A 379 0.82 -14.36 24.85
N ARG A 380 0.30 -14.29 26.09
CA ARG A 380 -0.54 -13.20 26.59
C ARG A 380 -0.11 -12.90 28.01
N VAL A 381 -0.27 -11.63 28.41
CA VAL A 381 -0.08 -11.23 29.80
C VAL A 381 -1.07 -12.00 30.69
N GLU A 382 -0.60 -12.54 31.81
CA GLU A 382 -1.41 -13.37 32.72
C GLU A 382 -2.47 -12.58 33.51
N ASP A 383 -2.42 -11.25 33.47
CA ASP A 383 -3.45 -10.39 34.06
C ASP A 383 -4.75 -10.41 33.25
N TYR A 384 -5.75 -11.10 33.79
CA TYR A 384 -7.08 -11.22 33.19
C TYR A 384 -7.91 -9.93 33.20
N LYS A 385 -7.39 -8.84 33.81
CA LYS A 385 -8.01 -7.51 33.71
C LYS A 385 -7.70 -6.81 32.40
N VAL A 386 -6.64 -7.22 31.70
CA VAL A 386 -6.24 -6.67 30.40
C VAL A 386 -6.47 -7.70 29.31
N SER A 387 -5.96 -8.92 29.49
CA SER A 387 -6.06 -9.99 28.50
C SER A 387 -7.24 -10.93 28.83
N PRO A 388 -8.07 -11.35 27.86
CA PRO A 388 -9.17 -12.26 28.17
C PRO A 388 -8.64 -13.65 28.53
N PRO A 389 -9.23 -14.32 29.54
CA PRO A 389 -8.79 -15.63 30.00
C PRO A 389 -9.02 -16.73 28.95
N PRO A 390 -8.31 -17.88 29.06
CA PRO A 390 -8.52 -19.01 28.17
C PRO A 390 -9.95 -19.57 28.32
N ARG A 391 -10.50 -20.09 27.22
CA ARG A 391 -11.88 -20.59 27.18
C ARG A 391 -12.18 -21.73 28.15
N ALA A 392 -11.17 -22.55 28.47
CA ALA A 392 -11.30 -23.60 29.48
C ALA A 392 -11.54 -22.97 30.87
N ALA A 393 -10.64 -22.08 31.31
CA ALA A 393 -10.76 -21.40 32.60
C ALA A 393 -12.03 -20.54 32.70
N MET A 394 -12.44 -19.87 31.61
CA MET A 394 -13.67 -19.08 31.58
C MET A 394 -14.94 -19.90 31.88
N LYS A 395 -14.96 -21.18 31.51
CA LYS A 395 -16.14 -22.05 31.72
C LYS A 395 -16.17 -22.71 33.10
N GLU A 396 -15.02 -22.84 33.75
CA GLU A 396 -14.88 -23.49 35.06
C GLU A 396 -14.84 -22.48 36.21
N ASN A 397 -14.09 -21.39 36.04
CA ASN A 397 -13.85 -20.39 37.08
C ASN A 397 -14.79 -19.19 36.94
N MET A 398 -15.47 -18.84 38.04
CA MET A 398 -16.38 -17.69 38.08
C MET A 398 -15.65 -16.35 37.83
N GLU A 399 -14.46 -16.16 38.39
CA GLU A 399 -13.67 -14.93 38.20
C GLU A 399 -13.28 -14.71 36.73
N ALA A 400 -12.84 -15.77 36.06
CA ALA A 400 -12.49 -15.73 34.65
C ALA A 400 -13.72 -15.37 33.78
N LEU A 401 -14.90 -15.87 34.13
CA LEU A 401 -16.14 -15.50 33.45
C LEU A 401 -16.50 -14.02 33.66
N ILE A 402 -16.34 -13.50 34.88
CA ILE A 402 -16.57 -12.08 35.19
C ILE A 402 -15.63 -11.19 34.36
N HIS A 403 -14.33 -11.51 34.36
CA HIS A 403 -13.34 -10.76 33.59
C HIS A 403 -13.60 -10.81 32.09
N HIS A 404 -13.93 -11.98 31.55
CA HIS A 404 -14.34 -12.12 30.15
C HIS A 404 -15.55 -11.24 29.82
N PHE A 405 -16.59 -11.28 30.65
CA PHE A 405 -17.80 -10.48 30.43
C PHE A 405 -17.50 -8.98 30.45
N LEU A 406 -16.74 -8.49 31.44
CA LEU A 406 -16.40 -7.07 31.56
C LEU A 406 -15.51 -6.58 30.41
N LEU A 407 -14.49 -7.35 30.02
CA LEU A 407 -13.58 -6.99 28.94
C LEU A 407 -14.27 -6.80 27.58
N TYR A 408 -15.26 -7.64 27.26
CA TYR A 408 -15.95 -7.58 25.98
C TYR A 408 -17.17 -6.64 25.96
N THR A 409 -17.73 -6.30 27.13
CA THR A 409 -18.86 -5.36 27.22
C THR A 409 -18.42 -3.92 27.43
N LYS A 410 -17.56 -3.71 28.43
CA LYS A 410 -17.02 -2.40 28.82
C LYS A 410 -15.66 -2.15 28.17
N GLY A 411 -14.72 -3.07 28.35
CA GLY A 411 -13.31 -2.88 28.01
C GLY A 411 -12.45 -2.75 29.26
N TYR A 412 -11.13 -2.64 29.09
CA TYR A 412 -10.21 -2.30 30.16
C TYR A 412 -10.01 -0.79 30.21
N ALA A 413 -9.97 -0.23 31.42
CA ALA A 413 -9.65 1.18 31.63
C ALA A 413 -8.13 1.38 31.53
N VAL A 414 -7.70 2.37 30.75
CA VAL A 414 -6.29 2.73 30.62
C VAL A 414 -6.02 3.93 31.53
N PRO A 415 -4.92 3.96 32.32
CA PRO A 415 -4.58 5.10 33.16
C PRO A 415 -4.59 6.43 32.38
N PRO A 416 -4.96 7.56 33.02
CA PRO A 416 -4.91 8.86 32.37
C PRO A 416 -3.46 9.23 32.07
N GLY A 417 -3.18 9.65 30.84
CA GLY A 417 -1.83 9.94 30.38
C GLY A 417 -1.74 10.11 28.87
N GLU A 418 -0.58 10.55 28.43
CA GLU A 418 -0.27 10.78 27.01
C GLU A 418 0.98 10.00 26.63
N THR A 419 0.95 9.31 25.51
CA THR A 419 2.12 8.59 24.97
C THR A 419 2.23 8.79 23.48
N TYR A 420 3.46 9.06 23.04
CA TYR A 420 3.89 8.87 21.67
C TYR A 420 4.76 7.61 21.63
N SER A 421 4.29 6.58 20.93
CA SER A 421 5.08 5.36 20.67
C SER A 421 5.29 5.23 19.17
N VAL A 422 6.43 4.67 18.82
CA VAL A 422 6.91 4.65 17.46
C VAL A 422 7.51 3.29 17.17
N ILE A 423 7.30 2.81 15.95
CA ILE A 423 7.96 1.63 15.41
C ILE A 423 8.56 1.93 14.05
N GLU A 424 9.49 1.07 13.63
CA GLU A 424 9.97 1.06 12.25
C GLU A 424 9.01 0.22 11.40
N ALA A 425 7.97 0.83 10.84
CA ALA A 425 7.19 0.18 9.79
C ALA A 425 8.07 0.02 8.52
N PRO A 426 7.71 -0.88 7.58
CA PRO A 426 8.51 -1.06 6.36
C PRO A 426 8.58 0.21 5.49
N LYS A 427 7.57 1.08 5.60
CA LYS A 427 7.53 2.40 4.95
C LYS A 427 8.40 3.44 5.67
N GLY A 428 8.60 3.29 6.98
CA GLY A 428 9.40 4.18 7.82
C GLY A 428 8.84 4.33 9.21
N GLU A 429 9.04 5.50 9.81
CA GLU A 429 8.61 5.76 11.18
C GLU A 429 7.09 5.88 11.25
N MET A 430 6.43 4.86 11.80
CA MET A 430 5.01 4.92 12.12
C MET A 430 4.84 5.20 13.61
N GLY A 431 4.18 6.32 13.91
CA GLY A 431 3.94 6.75 15.29
C GLY A 431 2.46 6.78 15.64
N VAL A 432 2.13 6.48 16.89
CA VAL A 432 0.78 6.70 17.43
C VAL A 432 0.90 7.56 18.68
N TYR A 433 0.21 8.69 18.66
CA TYR A 433 0.00 9.57 19.80
C TYR A 433 -1.37 9.26 20.42
N LEU A 434 -1.36 8.64 21.60
CA LEU A 434 -2.55 8.32 22.37
C LEU A 434 -2.66 9.22 23.59
N VAL A 435 -3.87 9.75 23.81
CA VAL A 435 -4.29 10.45 25.01
C VAL A 435 -5.41 9.64 25.66
N SER A 436 -5.20 9.27 26.92
CA SER A 436 -6.18 8.59 27.76
C SER A 436 -6.65 9.53 28.88
N ASP A 437 -7.96 9.58 29.11
CA ASP A 437 -8.61 10.32 30.20
C ASP A 437 -8.86 9.45 31.46
N GLY A 438 -8.37 8.20 31.46
CA GLY A 438 -8.67 7.23 32.51
C GLY A 438 -9.86 6.32 32.18
N SER A 439 -10.52 6.52 31.04
CA SER A 439 -11.66 5.71 30.61
C SER A 439 -11.25 4.48 29.77
N GLU A 440 -12.25 3.70 29.36
CA GLU A 440 -12.09 2.51 28.51
C GLU A 440 -11.94 2.86 27.01
N ARG A 441 -12.07 4.15 26.67
CA ARG A 441 -12.00 4.69 25.31
C ARG A 441 -10.84 5.67 25.22
N PRO A 442 -10.10 5.70 24.10
CA PRO A 442 -9.08 6.71 23.89
C PRO A 442 -9.76 8.08 23.73
N TYR A 443 -9.28 9.07 24.49
CA TYR A 443 -9.78 10.43 24.39
C TYR A 443 -9.37 11.07 23.06
N ARG A 444 -8.11 10.85 22.67
CA ARG A 444 -7.57 11.26 21.37
C ARG A 444 -6.57 10.23 20.88
N CYS A 445 -6.66 9.90 19.61
CA CYS A 445 -5.67 9.07 18.92
C CYS A 445 -5.26 9.81 17.65
N HIS A 446 -4.00 10.24 17.59
CA HIS A 446 -3.42 10.81 16.39
C HIS A 446 -2.36 9.87 15.84
N ILE A 447 -2.41 9.60 14.54
CA ILE A 447 -1.45 8.70 13.89
C ILE A 447 -0.44 9.58 13.14
N ARG A 448 0.84 9.23 13.20
CA ARG A 448 1.87 9.76 12.30
C ARG A 448 2.19 8.68 11.26
N ALA A 449 1.79 8.93 10.02
CA ALA A 449 2.05 8.04 8.89
C ALA A 449 3.29 8.53 8.14
N PRO A 450 4.23 7.63 7.81
CA PRO A 450 5.42 7.98 7.04
C PRO A 450 5.04 8.51 5.65
N GLY A 451 4.09 7.87 4.94
CA GLY A 451 3.69 8.28 3.59
C GLY A 451 3.11 9.69 3.50
N PHE A 452 2.51 10.21 4.58
CA PHE A 452 2.02 11.60 4.61
C PHE A 452 3.17 12.61 4.56
N ALA A 453 4.24 12.37 5.34
CA ALA A 453 5.44 13.20 5.31
C ALA A 453 6.16 13.07 3.96
N HIS A 454 6.29 11.85 3.44
CA HIS A 454 6.90 11.61 2.12
C HIS A 454 6.17 12.36 1.00
N LEU A 455 4.84 12.28 0.96
CA LEU A 455 4.04 12.97 -0.05
C LEU A 455 4.06 14.50 0.10
N SER A 456 4.19 15.01 1.32
CA SER A 456 4.36 16.46 1.54
C SER A 456 5.65 17.00 0.91
N GLY A 457 6.70 16.19 0.86
CA GLY A 457 7.96 16.53 0.20
C GLY A 457 7.99 16.24 -1.30
N PHE A 458 6.89 15.77 -1.89
CA PHE A 458 6.85 15.38 -3.30
C PHE A 458 7.16 16.54 -4.26
N ASP A 459 6.63 17.74 -3.99
CA ASP A 459 6.91 18.93 -4.81
C ASP A 459 8.40 19.29 -4.78
N HIS A 460 9.05 19.20 -3.61
CA HIS A 460 10.48 19.47 -3.50
C HIS A 460 11.31 18.48 -4.34
N ILE A 461 10.94 17.20 -4.32
CA ILE A 461 11.68 16.13 -5.00
C ILE A 461 11.43 16.15 -6.50
N SER A 462 10.20 16.44 -6.95
CA SER A 462 9.82 16.31 -8.36
C SER A 462 10.19 17.51 -9.24
N ARG A 463 10.56 18.65 -8.65
CA ARG A 463 10.95 19.85 -9.38
C ARG A 463 12.19 19.61 -10.26
N GLY A 464 12.09 20.02 -11.52
CA GLY A 464 13.18 19.86 -12.50
C GLY A 464 13.30 18.47 -13.10
N HIS A 465 12.46 17.51 -12.68
CA HIS A 465 12.37 16.20 -13.30
C HIS A 465 11.31 16.15 -14.40
N LEU A 466 11.41 15.12 -15.24
CA LEU A 466 10.43 14.87 -16.30
C LEU A 466 9.17 14.22 -15.73
N LEU A 467 8.05 14.32 -16.47
CA LEU A 467 6.78 13.68 -16.09
C LEU A 467 6.92 12.16 -15.86
N ALA A 468 7.75 11.49 -16.65
CA ALA A 468 7.96 10.05 -16.49
C ALA A 468 8.72 9.71 -15.20
N ASP A 469 9.56 10.60 -14.71
CA ASP A 469 10.39 10.39 -13.51
C ASP A 469 9.56 10.59 -12.24
N ALA A 470 8.54 11.45 -12.29
CA ALA A 470 7.58 11.60 -11.20
C ALA A 470 6.90 10.27 -10.83
N VAL A 471 6.62 9.40 -11.80
CA VAL A 471 6.06 8.07 -11.55
C VAL A 471 7.03 7.19 -10.76
N ALA A 472 8.32 7.21 -11.11
CA ALA A 472 9.34 6.49 -10.35
C ALA A 472 9.49 7.04 -8.92
N VAL A 473 9.43 8.37 -8.76
CA VAL A 473 9.45 9.00 -7.42
C VAL A 473 8.26 8.53 -6.58
N ILE A 474 7.04 8.50 -7.12
CA ILE A 474 5.85 7.99 -6.43
C ILE A 474 6.06 6.54 -5.97
N GLY A 475 6.54 5.67 -6.86
CA GLY A 475 6.81 4.27 -6.54
C GLY A 475 7.88 4.10 -5.46
N THR A 476 8.93 4.91 -5.48
CA THR A 476 9.99 4.84 -4.45
C THR A 476 9.59 5.38 -3.09
N MET A 477 8.58 6.25 -2.98
CA MET A 477 8.02 6.68 -1.70
C MET A 477 7.12 5.63 -1.06
N ASP A 478 6.70 4.62 -1.82
CA ASP A 478 5.86 3.52 -1.35
C ASP A 478 4.55 4.01 -0.71
N LEU A 479 3.79 4.82 -1.45
CA LEU A 479 2.59 5.47 -0.96
C LEU A 479 1.39 4.53 -0.92
N VAL A 480 0.81 4.36 0.27
CA VAL A 480 -0.49 3.70 0.46
C VAL A 480 -1.48 4.72 0.99
N PHE A 481 -2.50 5.06 0.18
CA PHE A 481 -3.40 6.17 0.51
C PHE A 481 -4.28 5.93 1.75
N GLY A 482 -4.40 4.69 2.21
CA GLY A 482 -5.08 4.38 3.47
C GLY A 482 -4.38 4.95 4.72
N GLU A 483 -3.05 5.12 4.68
CA GLU A 483 -2.31 5.79 5.76
C GLU A 483 -2.11 7.29 5.51
N VAL A 484 -2.18 7.76 4.27
CA VAL A 484 -2.11 9.20 3.97
C VAL A 484 -3.42 9.88 4.39
N ASP A 485 -4.54 9.31 3.97
CA ASP A 485 -5.89 9.83 4.19
C ASP A 485 -6.57 9.13 5.37
N ARG A 486 -6.52 9.74 6.56
CA ARG A 486 -6.93 9.08 7.82
C ARG A 486 -8.11 9.74 8.47
#